data_AF-A0A5C6DG55-F1
#
_entry.id   AF-A0A5C6DG55-F1
#
_cell.length_a   1.000
_cell.length_b   1.000
_cell.length_c   1.000
_cell.angle_alpha   90.00
_cell.angle_beta   90.00
_cell.angle_gamma   90.00
#
_symmetry.space_group_name_H-M   'P 1'
#
loop_
_entity.id
_entity.type
_entity.pdbx_description
1 polymer ?
#
loop_
_entity_poly.entity_id
_entity_poly.type
_entity_poly.pdbx_seq_one_letter_code
_entity_poly.pdbx_strand_id
1 'polypeptide(L)'
;MSSRKHDALQWIAAETAPLMFWLSLTFLVFQSILVVLWVDVPNLRENLAIEDMQLGEAATHDLLLMSVADGSSESIEMFAIYGMLLIWPIVIAESILHWLTRPWNRETRSFHFYSLLFCICPSLRMCARSLRMGKRIWLPELGWRKADARMRRRLERRLSMPMIGIAMLIMPVLLVELFMKTQVADYRWLRFALHFSTGFIWFCFAAEFILMVSIAEKKLAYCKTHWIDLAIIFLPLVSFLRSLRLLRATGITKMLRLSQLNQVARVYRLRGTALKALRALVLIDFLERVISPAPEKSLLRLRLQLAELEREAKRVRRKITKLERESRESCDENVESL
;
A
#
# COMPACT_ATOMS: atom_id res chain seq x y z
N MET A 1 0.04 -40.07 -18.38
CA MET A 1 1.01 -39.44 -17.45
C MET A 1 1.00 -37.91 -17.44
N SER A 2 0.61 -37.23 -18.53
CA SER A 2 0.56 -35.76 -18.60
C SER A 2 -0.52 -35.11 -17.70
N SER A 3 -1.74 -35.66 -17.63
CA SER A 3 -2.85 -35.07 -16.86
C SER A 3 -2.60 -35.11 -15.34
N ARG A 4 -2.25 -36.27 -14.75
CA ARG A 4 -1.94 -36.36 -13.29
C ARG A 4 -0.86 -35.38 -12.82
N LYS A 5 0.17 -35.13 -13.65
CA LYS A 5 1.20 -34.12 -13.33
C LYS A 5 0.64 -32.70 -13.36
N HIS A 6 -0.25 -32.39 -14.31
CA HIS A 6 -0.92 -31.08 -14.36
C HIS A 6 -1.84 -30.87 -13.17
N ASP A 7 -2.60 -31.90 -12.78
CA ASP A 7 -3.56 -31.85 -11.68
C ASP A 7 -2.83 -31.67 -10.34
N ALA A 8 -1.74 -32.41 -10.10
CA ALA A 8 -0.90 -32.25 -8.90
C ALA A 8 -0.27 -30.84 -8.82
N LEU A 9 0.21 -30.30 -9.94
CA LEU A 9 0.81 -28.97 -9.99
C LEU A 9 -0.21 -27.83 -9.81
N GLN A 10 -1.47 -28.06 -10.18
CA GLN A 10 -2.57 -27.13 -9.92
C GLN A 10 -2.99 -27.17 -8.45
N TRP A 11 -3.07 -28.37 -7.86
CA TRP A 11 -3.36 -28.53 -6.43
C TRP A 11 -2.29 -27.87 -5.55
N ILE A 12 -1.01 -28.13 -5.82
CA ILE A 12 0.10 -27.46 -5.12
C ILE A 12 0.00 -25.94 -5.25
N ALA A 13 -0.31 -25.44 -6.45
CA ALA A 13 -0.44 -24.00 -6.68
C ALA A 13 -1.68 -23.38 -5.99
N ALA A 14 -2.72 -24.18 -5.72
CA ALA A 14 -3.88 -23.75 -4.96
C ALA A 14 -3.55 -23.58 -3.47
N GLU A 15 -2.81 -24.55 -2.92
CA GLU A 15 -2.46 -24.61 -1.49
C GLU A 15 -1.33 -23.63 -1.13
N THR A 16 -0.35 -23.43 -2.00
CA THR A 16 0.76 -22.51 -1.73
C THR A 16 0.37 -21.04 -1.85
N ALA A 17 -0.70 -20.71 -2.58
CA ALA A 17 -1.14 -19.33 -2.76
C ALA A 17 -1.49 -18.58 -1.46
N PRO A 18 -2.33 -19.12 -0.55
CA PRO A 18 -2.59 -18.48 0.74
C PRO A 18 -1.32 -18.32 1.58
N LEU A 19 -0.47 -19.36 1.64
CA LEU A 19 0.77 -19.32 2.40
C LEU A 19 1.71 -18.22 1.89
N MET A 20 1.90 -18.15 0.57
CA MET A 20 2.75 -17.12 -0.05
C MET A 20 2.17 -15.71 0.12
N PHE A 21 0.85 -15.55 0.13
CA PHE A 21 0.21 -14.27 0.45
C PHE A 21 0.59 -13.81 1.85
N TRP A 22 0.40 -14.68 2.86
CA TRP A 22 0.69 -14.35 4.26
C TRP A 22 2.18 -14.11 4.49
N LEU A 23 3.06 -14.94 3.93
CA LEU A 23 4.51 -14.73 4.01
C LEU A 23 4.92 -13.38 3.41
N SER A 24 4.37 -13.02 2.26
CA SER A 24 4.66 -11.72 1.62
C SER A 24 4.10 -10.54 2.43
N LEU A 25 2.95 -10.71 3.06
CA LEU A 25 2.34 -9.72 3.94
C LEU A 25 3.18 -9.51 5.20
N THR A 26 3.61 -10.61 5.84
CA THR A 26 4.51 -10.57 7.01
C THR A 26 5.83 -9.90 6.65
N PHE A 27 6.39 -10.20 5.48
CA PHE A 27 7.58 -9.52 4.98
C PHE A 27 7.36 -8.01 4.83
N LEU A 28 6.20 -7.59 4.31
CA LEU A 28 5.84 -6.17 4.18
C LEU A 28 5.68 -5.48 5.55
N VAL A 29 5.15 -6.20 6.56
CA VAL A 29 5.08 -5.70 7.94
C VAL A 29 6.48 -5.49 8.51
N PHE A 30 7.38 -6.46 8.40
CA PHE A 30 8.78 -6.28 8.83
C PHE A 30 9.47 -5.13 8.10
N GLN A 31 9.21 -4.99 6.80
CA GLN A 31 9.71 -3.87 6.01
C GLN A 31 9.20 -2.51 6.54
N SER A 32 7.93 -2.41 6.96
CA SER A 32 7.39 -1.20 7.58
C SER A 32 8.06 -0.86 8.92
N ILE A 33 8.35 -1.87 9.74
CA ILE A 33 9.04 -1.71 11.02
C ILE A 33 10.46 -1.17 10.77
N LEU A 34 11.20 -1.76 9.84
CA LEU A 34 12.55 -1.30 9.50
C LEU A 34 12.56 0.10 8.91
N VAL A 35 11.55 0.46 8.09
CA VAL A 35 11.42 1.82 7.57
C VAL A 35 11.31 2.83 8.70
N VAL A 36 10.49 2.58 9.72
CA VAL A 36 10.35 3.49 10.88
C VAL A 36 11.65 3.55 11.69
N LEU A 37 12.23 2.39 12.01
CA LEU A 37 13.45 2.33 12.83
C LEU A 37 14.62 3.03 12.15
N TRP A 38 14.74 2.94 10.82
CA TRP A 38 15.89 3.49 10.09
C TRP A 38 15.69 4.89 9.57
N VAL A 39 14.44 5.37 9.47
CA VAL A 39 14.14 6.71 8.96
C VAL A 39 13.82 7.68 10.09
N ASP A 40 12.98 7.28 11.05
CA ASP A 40 12.48 8.21 12.07
C ASP A 40 13.37 8.26 13.32
N VAL A 41 13.90 7.13 13.79
CA VAL A 41 14.76 7.11 15.01
C VAL A 41 16.04 7.94 14.85
N PRO A 42 16.79 7.85 13.73
CA PRO A 42 18.00 8.67 13.56
C PRO A 42 17.66 10.15 13.40
N ASN A 43 16.54 10.45 12.73
CA ASN A 43 16.11 11.82 12.48
C ASN A 43 15.65 12.49 13.78
N LEU A 44 15.02 11.76 14.70
CA LEU A 44 14.68 12.28 16.03
C LEU A 44 15.94 12.56 16.86
N ARG A 45 16.93 11.65 16.82
CA ARG A 45 18.22 11.82 17.51
C ARG A 45 19.00 13.05 17.01
N GLU A 46 19.07 13.24 15.69
CA GLU A 46 19.74 14.40 15.10
C GLU A 46 19.05 15.72 15.50
N ASN A 47 17.71 15.76 15.50
CA ASN A 47 16.98 16.97 15.88
C ASN A 47 17.11 17.29 17.37
N LEU A 48 17.05 16.28 18.24
CA LEU A 48 17.27 16.46 19.68
C LEU A 48 18.71 16.89 19.97
N ALA A 49 19.73 16.28 19.35
CA ALA A 49 21.13 16.68 19.54
C ALA A 49 21.42 18.12 19.10
N ILE A 50 20.70 18.64 18.09
CA ILE A 50 20.81 20.04 17.65
C ILE A 50 20.16 20.98 18.68
N GLU A 51 19.01 20.62 19.25
CA GLU A 51 18.34 21.39 20.32
C GLU A 51 19.15 21.35 21.63
N ASP A 52 19.76 20.21 21.97
CA ASP A 52 20.57 20.00 23.19
C ASP A 52 21.90 20.78 23.12
N MET A 53 22.50 20.90 21.93
CA MET A 53 23.66 21.78 21.71
C MET A 53 23.32 23.28 21.86
N GLN A 54 22.03 23.64 21.91
CA GLN A 54 21.55 25.01 22.18
C GLN A 54 21.16 25.23 23.65
N LEU A 55 20.91 24.18 24.44
CA LEU A 55 20.42 24.24 25.83
C LEU A 55 21.25 23.31 26.72
N GLY A 56 22.42 23.77 27.15
CA GLY A 56 23.48 22.96 27.77
C GLY A 56 23.26 22.41 29.19
N GLU A 57 22.04 22.05 29.63
CA GLU A 57 21.79 21.56 31.00
C GLU A 57 20.99 20.24 31.13
N ALA A 58 20.39 19.69 30.06
CA ALA A 58 19.53 18.49 30.14
C ALA A 58 20.25 17.13 29.97
N ALA A 59 21.57 17.13 29.84
CA ALA A 59 22.34 16.02 29.26
C ALA A 59 22.40 14.69 30.07
N THR A 60 22.01 14.66 31.34
CA THR A 60 22.22 13.46 32.20
C THR A 60 21.01 12.53 32.28
N HIS A 61 19.78 13.07 32.36
CA HIS A 61 18.56 12.25 32.40
C HIS A 61 18.19 11.70 31.01
N ASP A 62 18.42 12.48 29.95
CA ASP A 62 18.14 12.08 28.58
C ASP A 62 19.11 11.00 28.07
N LEU A 63 20.39 11.05 28.45
CA LEU A 63 21.39 10.05 28.08
C LEU A 63 21.03 8.65 28.63
N LEU A 64 20.46 8.57 29.82
CA LEU A 64 20.05 7.31 30.45
C LEU A 64 18.76 6.75 29.82
N LEU A 65 17.78 7.60 29.52
CA LEU A 65 16.57 7.18 28.78
C LEU A 65 16.87 6.78 27.33
N MET A 66 17.87 7.41 26.71
CA MET A 66 18.32 7.13 25.34
C MET A 66 19.04 5.77 25.22
N SER A 67 19.83 5.37 26.23
CA SER A 67 20.50 4.06 26.25
C SER A 67 19.53 2.89 26.44
N VAL A 68 18.48 3.05 27.26
CA VAL A 68 17.42 2.04 27.44
C VAL A 68 16.53 1.90 26.20
N ALA A 69 16.25 3.02 25.51
CA ALA A 69 15.52 3.00 24.25
C ALA A 69 16.32 2.29 23.14
N ASP A 70 17.64 2.48 23.09
CA ASP A 70 18.52 1.83 22.11
C ASP A 70 18.47 0.30 22.19
N GLY A 71 18.62 -0.29 23.38
CA GLY A 71 18.64 -1.76 23.52
C GLY A 71 17.34 -2.45 23.08
N SER A 72 16.19 -1.80 23.29
CA SER A 72 14.89 -2.31 22.83
C SER A 72 14.69 -2.17 21.31
N SER A 73 15.20 -1.08 20.73
CA SER A 73 15.12 -0.82 19.28
C SER A 73 15.99 -1.81 18.49
N GLU A 74 17.20 -2.10 18.96
CA GLU A 74 18.11 -3.06 18.34
C GLU A 74 17.52 -4.49 18.30
N SER A 75 16.85 -4.90 19.37
CA SER A 75 16.21 -6.22 19.45
C SER A 75 15.08 -6.38 18.42
N ILE A 76 14.23 -5.35 18.30
CA ILE A 76 13.11 -5.33 17.33
C ILE A 76 13.64 -5.27 15.90
N GLU A 77 14.70 -4.49 15.67
CA GLU A 77 15.38 -4.43 14.37
C GLU A 77 15.92 -5.79 13.95
N MET A 78 16.70 -6.44 14.81
CA MET A 78 17.24 -7.78 14.54
C MET A 78 16.12 -8.77 14.26
N PHE A 79 15.06 -8.78 15.08
CA PHE A 79 13.91 -9.66 14.88
C PHE A 79 13.27 -9.46 13.50
N ALA A 80 13.04 -8.22 13.08
CA ALA A 80 12.49 -7.91 11.76
C ALA A 80 13.43 -8.34 10.62
N ILE A 81 14.74 -8.12 10.76
CA ILE A 81 15.75 -8.55 9.78
C ILE A 81 15.78 -10.07 9.66
N TYR A 82 15.85 -10.79 10.77
CA TYR A 82 15.86 -12.26 10.78
C TYR A 82 14.57 -12.84 10.20
N GLY A 83 13.42 -12.25 10.54
CA GLY A 83 12.13 -12.62 9.95
C GLY A 83 12.12 -12.44 8.43
N MET A 84 12.62 -11.32 7.92
CA MET A 84 12.77 -11.09 6.48
C MET A 84 13.75 -12.07 5.84
N LEU A 85 14.91 -12.31 6.47
CA LEU A 85 15.93 -13.27 6.00
C LEU A 85 15.41 -14.71 5.96
N LEU A 86 14.48 -15.09 6.84
CA LEU A 86 13.86 -16.40 6.84
C LEU A 86 12.83 -16.56 5.71
N ILE A 87 12.02 -15.53 5.46
CA ILE A 87 11.00 -15.55 4.40
C ILE A 87 11.64 -15.46 3.00
N TRP A 88 12.73 -14.72 2.87
CA TRP A 88 13.38 -14.46 1.60
C TRP A 88 13.78 -15.71 0.79
N PRO A 89 14.49 -16.72 1.36
CA PRO A 89 14.84 -17.93 0.63
C PRO A 89 13.63 -18.75 0.22
N ILE A 90 12.52 -18.71 0.98
CA ILE A 90 11.28 -19.41 0.62
C ILE A 90 10.70 -18.84 -0.68
N VAL A 91 10.68 -17.52 -0.82
CA VAL A 91 10.21 -16.84 -2.04
C VAL A 91 11.18 -17.05 -3.20
N ILE A 92 12.49 -17.06 -2.94
CA ILE A 92 13.51 -17.37 -3.97
C ILE A 92 13.33 -18.80 -4.48
N ALA A 93 13.15 -19.78 -3.60
CA ALA A 93 12.93 -21.17 -3.96
C ALA A 93 11.69 -21.35 -4.85
N GLU A 94 10.57 -20.68 -4.50
CA GLU A 94 9.37 -20.68 -5.35
C GLU A 94 9.65 -20.08 -6.74
N SER A 95 10.35 -18.95 -6.80
CA SER A 95 10.73 -18.31 -8.07
C SER A 95 11.63 -19.19 -8.93
N ILE A 96 12.59 -19.91 -8.34
CA ILE A 96 13.45 -20.87 -9.03
C ILE A 96 12.62 -22.05 -9.57
N LEU A 97 11.68 -22.58 -8.77
CA LEU A 97 10.77 -23.64 -9.22
C LEU A 97 9.92 -23.19 -10.41
N HIS A 98 9.43 -21.95 -10.39
CA HIS A 98 8.70 -21.38 -11.53
C HIS A 98 9.58 -21.14 -12.75
N TRP A 99 10.85 -20.82 -12.55
CA TRP A 99 11.81 -20.68 -13.63
C TRP A 99 12.11 -22.02 -14.30
N LEU A 100 12.34 -23.08 -13.51
CA LEU A 100 12.70 -24.41 -14.01
C LEU A 100 11.51 -25.15 -14.65
N THR A 101 10.30 -24.95 -14.13
CA THR A 101 9.11 -25.69 -14.60
C THR A 101 8.39 -25.03 -15.78
N ARG A 102 8.70 -23.78 -16.13
CA ARG A 102 8.02 -23.04 -17.21
C ARG A 102 8.90 -22.95 -18.46
N PRO A 103 8.37 -23.24 -19.65
CA PRO A 103 9.12 -23.08 -20.90
C PRO A 103 9.39 -21.60 -21.18
N TRP A 104 10.54 -21.30 -21.77
CA TRP A 104 10.98 -19.94 -22.10
C TRP A 104 10.35 -19.46 -23.41
N ASN A 105 9.07 -19.07 -23.36
CA ASN A 105 8.30 -18.56 -24.49
C ASN A 105 8.06 -17.04 -24.37
N ARG A 106 7.67 -16.39 -25.48
CA ARG A 106 7.38 -14.95 -25.51
C ARG A 106 6.29 -14.54 -24.51
N GLU A 107 5.31 -15.41 -24.27
CA GLU A 107 4.26 -15.17 -23.27
C GLU A 107 4.73 -15.32 -21.81
N THR A 108 5.68 -16.22 -21.54
CA THR A 108 6.17 -16.51 -20.18
C THR A 108 7.30 -15.57 -19.76
N ARG A 109 7.99 -14.90 -20.70
CA ARG A 109 9.10 -13.96 -20.43
C ARG A 109 8.73 -12.85 -19.44
N SER A 110 7.54 -12.26 -19.57
CA SER A 110 7.05 -11.25 -18.62
C SER A 110 6.86 -11.82 -17.22
N PHE A 111 6.50 -13.10 -17.10
CA PHE A 111 6.35 -13.76 -15.80
C PHE A 111 7.70 -14.10 -15.16
N HIS A 112 8.71 -14.47 -15.96
CA HIS A 112 10.07 -14.62 -15.45
C HIS A 112 10.64 -13.30 -14.93
N PHE A 113 10.37 -12.19 -15.63
CA PHE A 113 10.74 -10.84 -15.15
C PHE A 113 10.06 -10.52 -13.81
N TYR A 114 8.76 -10.82 -13.65
CA TYR A 114 8.10 -10.64 -12.36
C TYR A 114 8.63 -11.59 -11.28
N SER A 115 9.02 -12.82 -11.61
CA SER A 115 9.66 -13.74 -10.66
C SER A 115 11.01 -13.20 -10.17
N LEU A 116 11.81 -12.62 -11.06
CA LEU A 116 13.04 -11.91 -10.70
C LEU A 116 12.74 -10.74 -9.76
N LEU A 117 11.68 -9.96 -10.07
CA LEU A 117 11.26 -8.84 -9.25
C LEU A 117 10.82 -9.30 -7.84
N PHE A 118 10.18 -10.46 -7.71
CA PHE A 118 9.83 -11.06 -6.42
C PHE A 118 11.05 -11.52 -5.62
N CYS A 119 12.12 -11.97 -6.29
CA CYS A 119 13.39 -12.26 -5.60
C CYS A 119 14.03 -10.99 -5.02
N ILE A 120 13.86 -9.83 -5.66
CA ILE A 120 14.41 -8.56 -5.15
C ILE A 120 13.50 -7.98 -4.06
N CYS A 121 12.18 -8.03 -4.26
CA CYS A 121 11.20 -7.49 -3.34
C CYS A 121 10.07 -8.52 -3.10
N PRO A 122 10.20 -9.37 -2.08
CA PRO A 122 9.21 -10.38 -1.71
C PRO A 122 7.81 -9.81 -1.47
N SER A 123 7.68 -8.59 -0.95
CA SER A 123 6.39 -7.91 -0.75
C SER A 123 5.51 -7.87 -2.01
N LEU A 124 6.11 -7.78 -3.20
CA LEU A 124 5.37 -7.73 -4.47
C LEU A 124 4.69 -9.08 -4.82
N ARG A 125 5.10 -10.18 -4.18
CA ARG A 125 4.56 -11.51 -4.40
C ARG A 125 3.15 -11.67 -3.83
N MET A 126 2.75 -10.80 -2.89
CA MET A 126 1.48 -10.85 -2.14
C MET A 126 0.26 -11.10 -3.05
N CYS A 127 0.14 -10.40 -4.17
CA CYS A 127 -1.03 -10.51 -5.05
C CYS A 127 -0.69 -11.09 -6.43
N ALA A 128 0.39 -11.86 -6.58
CA ALA A 128 0.87 -12.27 -7.90
C ALA A 128 -0.13 -13.13 -8.68
N ARG A 129 -0.17 -12.93 -10.00
CA ARG A 129 -1.04 -13.70 -10.91
C ARG A 129 -0.48 -15.09 -11.14
N SER A 130 -1.28 -16.12 -10.86
CA SER A 130 -0.91 -17.51 -11.14
C SER A 130 -1.20 -17.85 -12.61
N LEU A 131 -0.17 -18.25 -13.35
CA LEU A 131 -0.31 -18.68 -14.75
C LEU A 131 -1.14 -19.97 -14.85
N ARG A 132 -0.92 -20.91 -13.92
CA ARG A 132 -1.59 -22.21 -13.89
C ARG A 132 -3.10 -22.11 -13.61
N MET A 133 -3.52 -21.07 -12.90
CA MET A 133 -4.95 -20.80 -12.61
C MET A 133 -5.59 -19.84 -13.63
N GLY A 134 -5.00 -19.64 -14.80
CA GLY A 134 -5.54 -18.77 -15.85
C GLY A 134 -5.45 -17.28 -15.50
N LYS A 135 -4.29 -16.85 -14.97
CA LYS A 135 -3.99 -15.44 -14.58
C LYS A 135 -4.89 -14.90 -13.45
N ARG A 136 -5.46 -15.80 -12.64
CA ARG A 136 -6.22 -15.44 -11.43
C ARG A 136 -5.28 -15.00 -10.30
N ILE A 137 -5.80 -14.16 -9.43
CA ILE A 137 -5.17 -13.76 -8.17
C ILE A 137 -5.92 -14.40 -7.01
N TRP A 138 -5.22 -14.71 -5.94
CA TRP A 138 -5.81 -15.14 -4.67
C TRP A 138 -5.86 -13.95 -3.71
N LEU A 139 -6.99 -13.76 -3.06
CA LEU A 139 -7.20 -12.74 -2.04
C LEU A 139 -7.86 -13.41 -0.82
N PRO A 140 -7.48 -13.06 0.42
CA PRO A 140 -7.96 -13.73 1.63
C PRO A 140 -9.49 -13.72 1.78
N GLU A 141 -10.15 -12.59 1.49
CA GLU A 141 -11.61 -12.47 1.61
C GLU A 141 -12.39 -12.90 0.36
N LEU A 142 -11.76 -12.89 -0.82
CA LEU A 142 -12.45 -13.03 -2.11
C LEU A 142 -12.12 -14.34 -2.84
N GLY A 143 -11.13 -15.08 -2.34
CA GLY A 143 -10.59 -16.29 -2.95
C GLY A 143 -9.95 -16.05 -4.31
N TRP A 144 -10.00 -17.07 -5.17
CA TRP A 144 -9.49 -17.00 -6.53
C TRP A 144 -10.39 -16.15 -7.44
N ARG A 145 -9.90 -14.99 -7.88
CA ARG A 145 -10.62 -14.07 -8.78
C ARG A 145 -9.79 -13.70 -10.00
N LYS A 146 -10.46 -13.42 -11.12
CA LYS A 146 -9.79 -12.91 -12.33
C LYS A 146 -9.45 -11.44 -12.15
N ALA A 147 -8.22 -11.07 -12.51
CA ALA A 147 -7.75 -9.69 -12.47
C ALA A 147 -8.31 -8.87 -13.65
N ASP A 148 -9.61 -8.59 -13.60
CA ASP A 148 -10.33 -7.85 -14.65
C ASP A 148 -10.48 -6.36 -14.30
N ALA A 149 -10.61 -5.51 -15.32
CA ALA A 149 -10.87 -4.06 -15.14
C ALA A 149 -12.11 -3.75 -14.28
N ARG A 150 -13.10 -4.66 -14.22
CA ARG A 150 -14.28 -4.52 -13.35
C ARG A 150 -13.95 -4.73 -11.88
N MET A 151 -13.09 -5.71 -11.57
CA MET A 151 -12.62 -5.97 -10.22
C MET A 151 -11.73 -4.81 -9.75
N ARG A 152 -10.84 -4.32 -10.62
CA ARG A 152 -10.03 -3.11 -10.36
C ARG A 152 -10.90 -1.93 -9.93
N ARG A 153 -11.91 -1.57 -10.72
CA ARG A 153 -12.83 -0.45 -10.41
C ARG A 153 -13.64 -0.64 -9.12
N ARG A 154 -13.91 -1.87 -8.70
CA ARG A 154 -14.56 -2.14 -7.40
C ARG A 154 -13.59 -1.93 -6.26
N LEU A 155 -12.37 -2.45 -6.41
CA LEU A 155 -11.34 -2.34 -5.40
C LEU A 155 -10.86 -0.89 -5.27
N GLU A 156 -10.73 -0.16 -6.36
CA GLU A 156 -10.43 1.28 -6.40
C GLU A 156 -11.42 2.10 -5.60
N ARG A 157 -12.72 1.79 -5.71
CA ARG A 157 -13.76 2.44 -4.90
C ARG A 157 -13.74 2.02 -3.43
N ARG A 158 -13.33 0.78 -3.13
CA ARG A 158 -13.23 0.29 -1.76
C ARG A 158 -11.99 0.79 -1.06
N LEU A 159 -10.88 0.95 -1.77
CA LEU A 159 -9.59 1.41 -1.24
C LEU A 159 -9.47 2.93 -1.25
N SER A 160 -10.23 3.64 -2.11
CA SER A 160 -10.26 5.12 -2.07
C SER A 160 -10.72 5.69 -0.72
N MET A 161 -11.59 4.98 0.01
CA MET A 161 -12.08 5.41 1.33
C MET A 161 -11.02 5.22 2.43
N PRO A 162 -10.40 4.03 2.59
CA PRO A 162 -9.22 3.82 3.43
C PRO A 162 -8.10 4.82 3.15
N MET A 163 -7.78 5.09 1.87
CA MET A 163 -6.74 6.05 1.48
C MET A 163 -7.00 7.44 2.06
N ILE A 164 -8.27 7.90 2.03
CA ILE A 164 -8.67 9.18 2.65
C ILE A 164 -8.50 9.15 4.17
N GLY A 165 -8.91 8.06 4.82
CA GLY A 165 -8.73 7.89 6.26
C GLY A 165 -7.26 7.93 6.69
N ILE A 166 -6.38 7.28 5.93
CA ILE A 166 -4.93 7.27 6.17
C ILE A 166 -4.33 8.65 5.90
N ALA A 167 -4.73 9.34 4.83
CA ALA A 167 -4.28 10.69 4.55
C ALA A 167 -4.72 11.68 5.65
N MET A 168 -5.94 11.52 6.17
CA MET A 168 -6.41 12.29 7.32
C MET A 168 -5.55 12.00 8.56
N LEU A 169 -5.10 10.76 8.77
CA LEU A 169 -4.20 10.38 9.87
C LEU A 169 -2.79 11.00 9.76
N ILE A 170 -2.33 11.36 8.56
CA ILE A 170 -1.06 12.08 8.37
C ILE A 170 -1.10 13.45 9.07
N MET A 171 -2.24 14.15 9.01
CA MET A 171 -2.39 15.48 9.59
C MET A 171 -2.14 15.52 11.11
N PRO A 172 -2.83 14.73 11.97
CA PRO A 172 -2.57 14.73 13.41
C PRO A 172 -1.17 14.21 13.74
N VAL A 173 -0.64 13.24 12.98
CA VAL A 173 0.74 12.77 13.14
C VAL A 173 1.74 13.92 12.92
N LEU A 174 1.58 14.68 11.84
CA LEU A 174 2.43 15.83 11.54
C LEU A 174 2.25 16.97 12.55
N LEU A 175 1.02 17.21 13.01
CA LEU A 175 0.71 18.22 14.01
C LEU A 175 1.42 17.93 15.34
N VAL A 176 1.31 16.70 15.83
CA VAL A 176 1.98 16.26 17.06
C VAL A 176 3.50 16.35 16.90
N GLU A 177 4.04 15.92 15.76
CA GLU A 177 5.48 15.99 15.48
C GLU A 177 6.03 17.43 15.43
N LEU A 178 5.25 18.39 14.93
CA LEU A 178 5.69 19.78 14.78
C LEU A 178 5.49 20.63 16.05
N PHE A 179 4.34 20.49 16.71
CA PHE A 179 3.96 21.36 17.84
C PHE A 179 4.36 20.82 19.21
N MET A 180 4.56 19.50 19.35
CA MET A 180 4.75 18.85 20.66
C MET A 180 6.10 18.13 20.80
N LYS A 181 7.17 18.65 20.19
CA LYS A 181 8.50 18.01 20.22
C LYS A 181 9.00 17.68 21.63
N THR A 182 8.88 18.61 22.56
CA THR A 182 9.32 18.46 23.95
C THR A 182 8.50 17.41 24.71
N GLN A 183 7.17 17.43 24.55
CA GLN A 183 6.28 16.46 25.19
C GLN A 183 6.42 15.06 24.60
N VAL A 184 6.72 14.95 23.29
CA VAL A 184 7.05 13.68 22.67
C VAL A 184 8.34 13.11 23.30
N ALA A 185 9.35 13.94 23.60
CA ALA A 185 10.54 13.46 24.31
C ALA A 185 10.18 12.90 25.72
N ASP A 186 9.30 13.60 26.46
CA ASP A 186 8.91 13.20 27.81
C ASP A 186 8.03 11.94 27.86
N TYR A 187 7.03 11.84 26.97
CA TYR A 187 6.02 10.77 27.02
C TYR A 187 6.36 9.59 26.10
N ARG A 188 6.81 8.48 26.70
CA ARG A 188 7.14 7.22 25.99
C ARG A 188 5.98 6.69 25.12
N TRP A 189 4.73 6.77 25.61
CA TRP A 189 3.56 6.28 24.87
C TRP A 189 3.30 7.10 23.61
N LEU A 190 3.55 8.41 23.65
CA LEU A 190 3.34 9.31 22.53
C LEU A 190 4.38 9.06 21.42
N ARG A 191 5.63 8.80 21.80
CA ARG A 191 6.68 8.32 20.87
C ARG A 191 6.28 7.02 20.19
N PHE A 192 5.84 6.05 20.98
CA PHE A 192 5.41 4.77 20.44
C PHE A 192 4.23 4.93 19.47
N ALA A 193 3.22 5.72 19.83
CA ALA A 193 2.07 6.00 18.97
C ALA A 193 2.47 6.69 17.66
N LEU A 194 3.43 7.62 17.71
CA LEU A 194 3.93 8.33 16.53
C LEU A 194 4.69 7.39 15.58
N HIS A 195 5.61 6.58 16.12
CA HIS A 195 6.36 5.58 15.35
C HIS A 195 5.44 4.51 14.76
N PHE A 196 4.50 4.00 15.56
CA PHE A 196 3.50 3.04 15.12
C PHE A 196 2.63 3.62 14.00
N SER A 197 2.10 4.83 14.18
CA SER A 197 1.26 5.50 13.18
C SER A 197 2.01 5.73 11.88
N THR A 198 3.28 6.13 11.97
CA THR A 198 4.11 6.37 10.78
C THR A 198 4.37 5.07 10.01
N GLY A 199 4.70 3.99 10.70
CA GLY A 199 4.85 2.67 10.09
C GLY A 199 3.56 2.14 9.49
N PHE A 200 2.45 2.34 10.21
CA PHE A 200 1.12 1.94 9.76
C PHE A 200 0.69 2.69 8.50
N ILE A 201 0.89 4.01 8.44
CA ILE A 201 0.61 4.83 7.25
C ILE A 201 1.40 4.29 6.05
N TRP A 202 2.72 4.09 6.21
CA TRP A 202 3.55 3.56 5.14
C TRP A 202 3.10 2.16 4.70
N PHE A 203 2.81 1.28 5.66
CA PHE A 203 2.32 -0.08 5.40
C PHE A 203 1.03 -0.05 4.58
N CYS A 204 0.06 0.78 4.95
CA CYS A 204 -1.20 0.87 4.22
C CYS A 204 -1.01 1.38 2.78
N PHE A 205 -0.22 2.43 2.58
CA PHE A 205 0.11 2.92 1.23
C PHE A 205 0.80 1.84 0.40
N ALA A 206 1.81 1.16 0.98
CA ALA A 206 2.53 0.10 0.30
C ALA A 206 1.61 -1.07 -0.06
N ALA A 207 0.79 -1.55 0.88
CA ALA A 207 -0.13 -2.66 0.66
C ALA A 207 -1.18 -2.34 -0.41
N GLU A 208 -1.79 -1.14 -0.34
CA GLU A 208 -2.75 -0.66 -1.32
C GLU A 208 -2.14 -0.59 -2.72
N PHE A 209 -0.98 0.05 -2.84
CA PHE A 209 -0.31 0.22 -4.12
C PHE A 209 0.10 -1.13 -4.74
N ILE A 210 0.66 -2.04 -3.95
CA ILE A 210 1.03 -3.40 -4.40
C ILE A 210 -0.21 -4.15 -4.92
N LEU A 211 -1.32 -4.06 -4.19
CA LEU A 211 -2.58 -4.70 -4.55
C LEU A 211 -3.13 -4.12 -5.86
N MET A 212 -3.17 -2.80 -6.02
CA MET A 212 -3.65 -2.15 -7.24
C MET A 212 -2.76 -2.42 -8.46
N VAL A 213 -1.45 -2.32 -8.31
CA VAL A 213 -0.47 -2.62 -9.37
C VAL A 213 -0.60 -4.06 -9.83
N SER A 214 -0.88 -5.01 -8.92
CA SER A 214 -1.03 -6.41 -9.30
C SER A 214 -2.29 -6.66 -10.15
N ILE A 215 -3.36 -5.92 -9.87
CA ILE A 215 -4.64 -6.02 -10.59
C ILE A 215 -4.61 -5.23 -11.91
N ALA A 216 -3.80 -4.19 -12.01
CA ALA A 216 -3.65 -3.40 -13.23
C ALA A 216 -3.16 -4.25 -14.42
N GLU A 217 -3.88 -4.20 -15.54
CA GLU A 217 -3.48 -4.84 -16.80
C GLU A 217 -2.15 -4.26 -17.34
N LYS A 218 -2.00 -2.93 -17.27
CA LYS A 218 -0.80 -2.20 -17.67
C LYS A 218 -0.12 -1.61 -16.43
N LYS A 219 0.72 -2.41 -15.76
CA LYS A 219 1.39 -2.03 -14.50
C LYS A 219 2.17 -0.71 -14.62
N LEU A 220 2.92 -0.53 -15.72
CA LEU A 220 3.70 0.70 -15.95
C LEU A 220 2.82 1.94 -16.16
N ALA A 221 1.70 1.80 -16.86
CA ALA A 221 0.77 2.91 -17.03
C ALA A 221 0.17 3.32 -15.67
N TYR A 222 -0.17 2.33 -14.83
CA TYR A 222 -0.66 2.59 -13.49
C TYR A 222 0.38 3.32 -12.61
N CYS A 223 1.64 2.87 -12.61
CA CYS A 223 2.71 3.54 -11.88
C CYS A 223 2.94 4.99 -12.32
N LYS A 224 2.72 5.31 -13.60
CA LYS A 224 2.82 6.69 -14.11
C LYS A 224 1.67 7.57 -13.65
N THR A 225 0.45 7.01 -13.61
CA THR A 225 -0.73 7.72 -13.11
C THR A 225 -0.64 7.98 -11.61
N HIS A 226 -0.13 7.02 -10.84
CA HIS A 226 0.01 7.08 -9.37
C HIS A 226 1.47 7.29 -8.94
N TRP A 227 2.14 8.26 -9.56
CA TRP A 227 3.56 8.50 -9.30
C TRP A 227 3.84 9.03 -7.89
N ILE A 228 2.88 9.75 -7.29
CA ILE A 228 2.98 10.26 -5.90
C ILE A 228 2.97 9.09 -4.91
N ASP A 229 1.99 8.19 -5.02
CA ASP A 229 1.90 6.97 -4.19
C ASP A 229 3.19 6.14 -4.29
N LEU A 230 3.68 5.98 -5.53
CA LEU A 230 4.94 5.29 -5.78
C LEU A 230 6.13 5.99 -5.11
N ALA A 231 6.23 7.32 -5.19
CA ALA A 231 7.33 8.08 -4.60
C ALA A 231 7.37 7.95 -3.08
N ILE A 232 6.21 7.99 -2.41
CA ILE A 232 6.10 7.83 -0.95
C ILE A 232 6.55 6.45 -0.50
N ILE A 233 6.21 5.42 -1.27
CA ILE A 233 6.62 4.04 -0.95
C ILE A 233 8.11 3.85 -1.24
N PHE A 234 8.62 4.40 -2.35
CA PHE A 234 10.01 4.23 -2.76
C PHE A 234 11.00 5.05 -1.95
N LEU A 235 10.66 6.26 -1.50
CA LEU A 235 11.63 7.14 -0.83
C LEU A 235 12.22 6.49 0.45
N PRO A 236 11.41 5.92 1.36
CA PRO A 236 11.92 5.22 2.52
C PRO A 236 12.72 3.97 2.15
N LEU A 237 12.34 3.27 1.07
CA LEU A 237 13.07 2.08 0.60
C LEU A 237 14.44 2.39 0.02
N VAL A 238 14.57 3.52 -0.69
CA VAL A 238 15.86 3.99 -1.18
C VAL A 238 16.76 4.39 -0.01
N SER A 239 16.20 5.01 1.03
CA SER A 239 16.92 5.30 2.27
C SER A 239 17.42 4.01 2.94
N PHE A 240 16.55 3.01 3.07
CA PHE A 240 16.88 1.69 3.61
C PHE A 240 18.01 0.99 2.84
N LEU A 241 17.92 0.92 1.50
CA LEU A 241 18.96 0.32 0.64
C LEU A 241 20.33 1.01 0.76
N ARG A 242 20.37 2.29 1.15
CA ARG A 242 21.60 3.03 1.37
C ARG A 242 22.21 2.71 2.73
N SER A 243 21.39 2.68 3.78
CA SER A 243 21.85 2.31 5.13
C SER A 243 22.36 0.87 5.19
N LEU A 244 21.73 -0.08 4.46
CA LEU A 244 22.23 -1.45 4.32
C LEU A 244 23.59 -1.49 3.61
N ARG A 245 23.80 -0.61 2.63
CA ARG A 245 25.09 -0.47 1.95
C ARG A 245 26.16 0.09 2.87
N LEU A 246 25.81 1.02 3.76
CA LEU A 246 26.74 1.56 4.76
C LEU A 246 27.15 0.47 5.75
N LEU A 247 26.21 -0.35 6.26
CA LEU A 247 26.52 -1.48 7.14
C LEU A 247 27.41 -2.54 6.48
N ARG A 248 27.19 -2.84 5.18
CA ARG A 248 28.12 -3.71 4.43
C ARG A 248 29.47 -3.05 4.16
N ALA A 249 29.48 -1.74 3.92
CA ALA A 249 30.71 -0.99 3.67
C ALA A 249 31.57 -0.85 4.93
N THR A 250 30.97 -0.79 6.12
CA THR A 250 31.69 -0.83 7.40
C THR A 250 32.23 -2.22 7.73
N GLY A 251 31.61 -3.29 7.22
CA GLY A 251 32.06 -4.67 7.41
C GLY A 251 33.16 -5.15 6.45
N ILE A 252 33.33 -4.55 5.27
CA ILE A 252 34.26 -5.08 4.24
C ILE A 252 35.17 -4.00 3.61
N THR A 253 34.85 -2.70 3.69
CA THR A 253 35.63 -1.65 3.02
C THR A 253 36.19 -0.63 3.99
N LYS A 254 37.02 -1.10 4.92
CA LYS A 254 37.94 -0.26 5.70
C LYS A 254 39.10 0.27 4.82
N MET A 255 38.87 0.65 3.55
CA MET A 255 39.98 1.13 2.71
C MET A 255 39.65 1.97 1.46
N LEU A 256 38.42 2.44 1.23
CA LEU A 256 38.20 3.38 0.12
C LEU A 256 37.38 4.60 0.54
N ARG A 257 38.15 5.64 0.88
CA ARG A 257 37.87 7.08 0.68
C ARG A 257 37.02 7.78 1.74
N LEU A 258 37.72 8.20 2.79
CA LEU A 258 37.32 9.25 3.75
C LEU A 258 37.34 10.69 3.16
N SER A 259 37.10 10.89 1.86
CA SER A 259 37.20 12.23 1.23
C SER A 259 35.90 12.79 0.64
N GLN A 260 34.74 12.17 0.90
CA GLN A 260 33.43 12.71 0.44
C GLN A 260 32.36 12.87 1.54
N LEU A 261 32.75 12.85 2.81
CA LEU A 261 31.80 12.93 3.94
C LEU A 261 31.05 14.28 4.01
N ASN A 262 31.64 15.38 3.52
CA ASN A 262 31.00 16.71 3.57
C ASN A 262 29.83 16.87 2.57
N GLN A 263 29.77 16.08 1.49
CA GLN A 263 28.61 16.09 0.58
C GLN A 263 27.48 15.16 1.04
N VAL A 264 27.79 14.12 1.81
CA VAL A 264 26.79 13.17 2.33
C VAL A 264 25.96 13.82 3.44
N ALA A 265 26.56 14.63 4.31
CA ALA A 265 25.87 15.35 5.40
C ALA A 265 24.79 16.32 4.91
N ARG A 266 25.01 17.02 3.79
CA ARG A 266 24.00 17.93 3.21
C ARG A 266 22.81 17.18 2.60
N VAL A 267 23.05 15.99 2.06
CA VAL A 267 21.97 15.08 1.62
C VAL A 267 21.24 14.46 2.83
N TYR A 268 21.83 14.36 4.02
CA TYR A 268 21.15 13.88 5.23
C TYR A 268 20.09 14.88 5.74
N ARG A 269 20.43 16.18 5.82
CA ARG A 269 19.48 17.24 6.26
C ARG A 269 18.25 17.41 5.35
N LEU A 270 18.38 17.07 4.06
CA LEU A 270 17.28 17.10 3.10
C LEU A 270 16.36 15.87 3.17
N ARG A 271 16.75 14.78 3.87
CA ARG A 271 15.98 13.52 3.90
C ARG A 271 14.70 13.64 4.72
N GLY A 272 14.82 14.13 5.95
CA GLY A 272 13.67 14.30 6.84
C GLY A 272 12.68 15.32 6.28
N THR A 273 13.19 16.42 5.74
CA THR A 273 12.36 17.49 5.16
C THR A 273 11.71 17.05 3.86
N ALA A 274 12.38 16.30 2.99
CA ALA A 274 11.77 15.78 1.76
C ALA A 274 10.63 14.79 2.06
N LEU A 275 10.80 13.91 3.04
CA LEU A 275 9.74 12.96 3.42
C LEU A 275 8.53 13.69 4.03
N LYS A 276 8.78 14.69 4.88
CA LYS A 276 7.73 15.58 5.42
C LYS A 276 7.03 16.37 4.31
N ALA A 277 7.78 16.93 3.36
CA ALA A 277 7.24 17.66 2.23
C ALA A 277 6.41 16.76 1.30
N LEU A 278 6.83 15.52 1.06
CA LEU A 278 6.04 14.55 0.30
C LEU A 278 4.74 14.16 1.02
N ARG A 279 4.78 13.96 2.34
CA ARG A 279 3.55 13.74 3.15
C ARG A 279 2.63 14.97 3.11
N ALA A 280 3.19 16.18 3.13
CA ALA A 280 2.42 17.41 3.00
C ALA A 280 1.81 17.59 1.60
N LEU A 281 2.54 17.21 0.53
CA LEU A 281 2.03 17.25 -0.85
C LEU A 281 0.82 16.32 -1.02
N VAL A 282 0.85 15.15 -0.39
CA VAL A 282 -0.29 14.23 -0.34
C VAL A 282 -1.46 14.88 0.36
N LEU A 283 -1.23 15.49 1.53
CA LEU A 283 -2.30 16.18 2.24
C LEU A 283 -2.96 17.25 1.35
N ILE A 284 -2.19 17.96 0.53
CA ILE A 284 -2.69 18.96 -0.43
C ILE A 284 -3.49 18.31 -1.57
N ASP A 285 -2.94 17.30 -2.25
CA ASP A 285 -3.63 16.58 -3.34
C ASP A 285 -4.94 15.93 -2.85
N PHE A 286 -4.93 15.42 -1.62
CA PHE A 286 -6.11 14.89 -0.97
C PHE A 286 -7.10 15.96 -0.55
N LEU A 287 -6.64 17.09 -0.01
CA LEU A 287 -7.53 18.22 0.28
C LEU A 287 -8.21 18.66 -1.01
N GLU A 288 -7.48 18.77 -2.11
CA GLU A 288 -8.03 19.11 -3.43
C GLU A 288 -9.09 18.09 -3.88
N ARG A 289 -8.82 16.80 -3.71
CA ARG A 289 -9.72 15.71 -4.09
C ARG A 289 -10.95 15.55 -3.19
N VAL A 290 -10.83 15.87 -1.91
CA VAL A 290 -11.92 15.82 -0.92
C VAL A 290 -12.78 17.09 -0.99
N ILE A 291 -12.17 18.25 -1.22
CA ILE A 291 -12.85 19.55 -1.36
C ILE A 291 -13.49 19.69 -2.75
N SER A 292 -12.93 19.04 -3.78
CA SER A 292 -13.51 18.99 -5.13
C SER A 292 -14.05 17.59 -5.48
N PRO A 293 -15.19 17.15 -4.92
CA PRO A 293 -15.84 15.94 -5.41
C PRO A 293 -16.25 16.18 -6.87
N ALA A 294 -15.51 15.56 -7.80
CA ALA A 294 -15.62 15.71 -9.25
C ALA A 294 -17.08 15.97 -9.72
N PRO A 295 -17.41 17.21 -10.16
CA PRO A 295 -18.78 17.61 -10.49
C PRO A 295 -19.38 16.72 -11.60
N GLU A 296 -18.54 16.17 -12.47
CA GLU A 296 -18.96 15.25 -13.53
C GLU A 296 -19.58 13.94 -13.02
N LYS A 297 -19.06 13.36 -11.94
CA LYS A 297 -19.60 12.11 -11.38
C LYS A 297 -20.92 12.34 -10.67
N SER A 298 -21.06 13.48 -10.01
CA SER A 298 -22.32 13.93 -9.40
C SER A 298 -23.38 14.18 -10.48
N LEU A 299 -23.00 14.84 -11.57
CA LEU A 299 -23.88 15.12 -12.71
C LEU A 299 -24.32 13.85 -13.43
N LEU A 300 -23.41 12.89 -13.66
CA LEU A 300 -23.76 11.61 -14.28
C LEU A 300 -24.67 10.75 -13.39
N ARG A 301 -24.48 10.79 -12.08
CA ARG A 301 -25.33 10.09 -11.11
C ARG A 301 -26.74 10.68 -11.08
N LEU A 302 -26.86 12.01 -11.09
CA LEU A 302 -28.14 12.71 -11.20
C LEU A 302 -28.84 12.41 -12.53
N ARG A 303 -28.11 12.38 -13.65
CA ARG A 303 -28.69 11.99 -14.96
C ARG A 303 -29.21 10.56 -15.01
N LEU A 304 -28.52 9.62 -14.35
CA LEU A 304 -29.00 8.23 -14.25
C LEU A 304 -30.26 8.12 -13.39
N GLN A 305 -30.32 8.84 -12.26
CA GLN A 305 -31.51 8.89 -11.42
C GLN A 305 -32.71 9.50 -12.15
N LEU A 306 -32.50 10.56 -12.93
CA LEU A 306 -33.55 11.15 -13.78
C LEU A 306 -34.10 10.12 -14.77
N ALA A 307 -33.22 9.39 -15.48
CA ALA A 307 -33.62 8.40 -16.47
C ALA A 307 -34.38 7.20 -15.88
N GLU A 308 -34.10 6.82 -14.62
CA GLU A 308 -34.81 5.77 -13.91
C GLU A 308 -36.21 6.22 -13.48
N LEU A 309 -36.32 7.41 -12.88
CA LEU A 309 -37.60 8.02 -12.50
C LEU A 309 -38.52 8.24 -13.70
N GLU A 310 -37.98 8.67 -14.85
CA GLU A 310 -38.76 8.82 -16.07
C GLU A 310 -39.34 7.48 -16.56
N ARG A 311 -38.60 6.38 -16.40
CA ARG A 311 -39.08 5.04 -16.76
C ARG A 311 -40.17 4.57 -15.81
N GLU A 312 -40.04 4.83 -14.52
CA GLU A 312 -41.06 4.53 -13.52
C GLU A 312 -42.34 5.34 -13.78
N ALA A 313 -42.21 6.64 -14.00
CA ALA A 313 -43.32 7.52 -14.37
C ALA A 313 -44.05 7.01 -15.63
N LYS A 314 -43.29 6.55 -16.64
CA LYS A 314 -43.87 5.97 -17.86
C LYS A 314 -44.62 4.65 -17.60
N ARG A 315 -44.14 3.80 -16.69
CA ARG A 315 -44.87 2.58 -16.28
C ARG A 315 -46.15 2.92 -15.55
N VAL A 316 -46.09 3.86 -14.61
CA VAL A 316 -47.28 4.30 -13.84
C VAL A 316 -48.32 4.88 -14.79
N ARG A 317 -47.93 5.76 -15.71
CA ARG A 317 -48.84 6.28 -16.76
C ARG A 317 -49.51 5.18 -17.56
N ARG A 318 -48.77 4.15 -17.99
CA ARG A 318 -49.36 3.02 -18.72
C ARG A 318 -50.38 2.24 -17.90
N LYS A 319 -50.13 2.05 -16.60
CA LYS A 319 -51.09 1.39 -15.70
C LYS A 319 -52.36 2.21 -15.56
N ILE A 320 -52.24 3.54 -15.40
CA ILE A 320 -53.38 4.46 -15.35
C ILE A 320 -54.21 4.35 -16.63
N THR A 321 -53.59 4.50 -17.81
CA THR A 321 -54.32 4.43 -19.10
C THR A 321 -54.96 3.07 -19.35
N LYS A 322 -54.35 1.98 -18.88
CA LYS A 322 -54.95 0.65 -18.99
C LYS A 322 -56.19 0.52 -18.12
N LEU A 323 -56.10 0.95 -16.85
CA LEU A 323 -57.24 0.93 -15.92
C LEU A 323 -58.35 1.88 -16.36
N GLU A 324 -58.01 3.04 -16.93
CA GLU A 324 -59.00 3.96 -17.52
C GLU A 324 -59.76 3.32 -18.68
N ARG A 325 -59.09 2.53 -19.53
CA ARG A 325 -59.75 1.78 -20.60
C ARG A 325 -60.65 0.69 -20.06
N GLU A 326 -60.14 -0.14 -19.15
CA GLU A 326 -60.92 -1.23 -18.52
C GLU A 326 -62.16 -0.67 -17.79
N SER A 327 -62.02 0.45 -17.10
CA SER A 327 -63.14 1.14 -16.45
C SER A 327 -64.15 1.70 -17.45
N ARG A 328 -63.70 2.14 -18.64
CA ARG A 328 -64.59 2.69 -19.67
C ARG A 328 -65.36 1.58 -20.38
N GLU A 329 -64.68 0.49 -20.75
CA GLU A 329 -65.30 -0.71 -21.34
C GLU A 329 -66.34 -1.33 -20.39
N SER A 330 -66.03 -1.42 -19.09
CA SER A 330 -67.00 -1.90 -18.08
C SER A 330 -68.22 -0.97 -17.90
N CYS A 331 -68.09 0.34 -18.13
CA CYS A 331 -69.24 1.24 -18.14
C CYS A 331 -70.10 1.05 -19.39
N ASP A 332 -69.49 0.88 -20.56
CA ASP A 332 -70.21 0.73 -21.83
C ASP A 332 -71.00 -0.60 -21.89
N GLU A 333 -70.42 -1.73 -21.42
CA GLU A 333 -71.12 -3.02 -21.31
C GLU A 333 -72.34 -2.98 -20.36
N ASN A 334 -72.25 -2.18 -19.28
CA ASN A 334 -73.36 -1.99 -18.34
C ASN A 334 -74.48 -1.10 -18.90
N VAL A 335 -74.21 -0.28 -19.92
CA VAL A 335 -75.22 0.57 -20.58
C VAL A 335 -75.91 -0.18 -21.72
N GLU A 336 -75.24 -1.08 -22.43
CA GLU A 336 -75.85 -1.91 -23.50
C GLU A 336 -76.74 -3.05 -22.97
N SER A 337 -76.65 -3.38 -21.68
CA SER A 337 -77.42 -4.45 -21.03
C SER A 337 -78.70 -3.96 -20.32
N LEU A 338 -79.00 -2.66 -20.41
CA LEU A 338 -80.23 -2.00 -19.96
C LEU A 338 -81.06 -1.57 -21.18
#